data_AF-A0A1G8TQ04-F1
#
_entry.id   AF-A0A1G8TQ04-F1
#
_cell.length_a   1.000
_cell.length_b   1.000
_cell.length_c   1.000
_cell.angle_alpha   90.00
_cell.angle_beta   90.00
_cell.angle_gamma   90.00
#
_symmetry.space_group_name_H-M   'P 1'
#
loop_
_entity.id
_entity.type
_entity.pdbx_description
1 polymer ?
#
loop_
_entity_poly.entity_id
_entity_poly.type
_entity_poly.pdbx_seq_one_letter_code
_entity_poly.pdbx_strand_id
1 'polypeptide(L)'
;MSRGVGAVDAIQTTLPDWVALVAALVTQLGDAWFLAVLFVSLLVTQREQRRDILSVMGLLAVAVGLYRTLKHLFGRARPNEQWLDPEPLPSAVEPLYEGAAHATGYGFPSGHATSVTVAYIGLAVVLTLGTRRQRFGVAGAVVALVSVSRVALGVHYLVDVVAGIALGAGVLALGLRASGPRFSLGQVFGGAVAASLCYLVASGGHIESVLLLCATVGLLVGWRYRGVTARPP
;
A
#
# COMPACT_ATOMS: atom_id res chain seq x y z
N MET A 1 -11.24 -25.89 4.24
CA MET A 1 -10.73 -25.32 5.51
C MET A 1 -10.54 -23.83 5.29
N SER A 2 -11.31 -22.99 5.98
CA SER A 2 -11.13 -21.54 5.95
C SER A 2 -9.72 -21.22 6.48
N ARG A 3 -9.10 -20.15 5.96
CA ARG A 3 -7.83 -19.62 6.50
C ARG A 3 -8.06 -18.77 7.75
N GLY A 4 -9.33 -18.64 8.15
CA GLY A 4 -9.77 -17.90 9.31
C GLY A 4 -9.46 -18.70 10.57
N VAL A 5 -8.55 -18.17 11.36
CA VAL A 5 -8.67 -18.32 12.81
C VAL A 5 -9.92 -17.51 13.17
N GLY A 6 -10.88 -18.03 13.92
CA GLY A 6 -12.18 -17.38 14.25
C GLY A 6 -12.10 -16.05 15.03
N ALA A 7 -11.02 -15.31 14.85
CA ALA A 7 -10.74 -13.99 15.39
C ALA A 7 -11.69 -12.92 14.82
N VAL A 8 -12.15 -13.05 13.57
CA VAL A 8 -13.07 -12.07 12.96
C VAL A 8 -14.44 -12.13 13.65
N ASP A 9 -15.05 -13.32 13.71
CA ASP A 9 -16.30 -13.55 14.45
C ASP A 9 -16.20 -13.07 15.91
N ALA A 10 -15.12 -13.40 16.61
CA ALA A 10 -14.91 -12.96 17.99
C ALA A 10 -14.83 -11.43 18.13
N ILE A 11 -14.18 -10.74 17.18
CA ILE A 11 -14.08 -9.28 17.16
C ILE A 11 -15.46 -8.65 16.91
N GLN A 12 -16.16 -9.10 15.87
CA GLN A 12 -17.42 -8.50 15.43
C GLN A 12 -18.55 -8.71 16.44
N THR A 13 -18.57 -9.83 17.16
CA THR A 13 -19.57 -10.13 18.19
C THR A 13 -19.29 -9.44 19.54
N THR A 14 -18.04 -9.07 19.81
CA THR A 14 -17.65 -8.49 21.11
C THR A 14 -17.58 -6.97 21.07
N LEU A 15 -17.20 -6.38 19.94
CA LEU A 15 -16.96 -4.94 19.82
C LEU A 15 -18.20 -4.20 19.28
N PRO A 16 -18.46 -2.97 19.76
CA PRO A 16 -19.57 -2.16 19.26
C PRO A 16 -19.42 -1.74 17.78
N ASP A 17 -20.54 -1.50 17.11
CA ASP A 17 -20.62 -1.11 15.69
C ASP A 17 -19.83 0.15 15.32
N TRP A 18 -19.75 1.14 16.22
CA TRP A 18 -18.96 2.34 15.97
C TRP A 18 -17.46 2.04 15.78
N VAL A 19 -16.97 0.91 16.31
CA VAL A 19 -15.59 0.45 16.10
C VAL A 19 -15.37 0.07 14.64
N ALA A 20 -16.39 -0.46 13.95
CA ALA A 20 -16.31 -0.74 12.51
C ALA A 20 -16.09 0.56 11.71
N LEU A 21 -16.75 1.66 12.10
CA LEU A 21 -16.55 2.97 11.49
C LEU A 21 -15.13 3.50 11.73
N VAL A 22 -14.61 3.36 12.96
CA VAL A 22 -13.22 3.73 13.27
C VAL A 22 -12.25 2.87 12.47
N ALA A 23 -12.48 1.56 12.36
CA ALA A 23 -11.67 0.66 11.57
C ALA A 23 -11.68 1.05 10.07
N ALA A 24 -12.84 1.45 9.55
CA ALA A 24 -13.00 1.94 8.18
C ALA A 24 -12.26 3.27 7.96
N LEU A 25 -12.28 4.19 8.91
CA LEU A 25 -11.51 5.45 8.84
C LEU A 25 -10.01 5.20 8.93
N VAL A 26 -9.58 4.31 9.82
CA VAL A 26 -8.16 3.94 10.00
C VAL A 26 -7.61 3.28 8.74
N THR A 27 -8.37 2.41 8.06
CA THR A 27 -7.88 1.75 6.84
C THR A 27 -7.58 2.74 5.71
N GLN A 28 -8.22 3.92 5.71
CA GLN A 28 -7.97 4.95 4.69
C GLN A 28 -6.50 5.38 4.65
N LEU A 29 -5.77 5.26 5.77
CA LEU A 29 -4.33 5.54 5.81
C LEU A 29 -3.51 4.66 4.85
N GLY A 30 -4.06 3.52 4.42
CA GLY A 30 -3.49 2.61 3.43
C GLY A 30 -4.10 2.70 2.04
N ASP A 31 -5.10 3.55 1.83
CA ASP A 31 -5.77 3.69 0.54
C ASP A 31 -4.99 4.56 -0.44
N ALA A 32 -5.20 4.29 -1.74
CA ALA A 32 -4.45 4.91 -2.82
C ALA A 32 -4.60 6.45 -2.84
N TRP A 33 -5.79 6.98 -2.58
CA TRP A 33 -6.04 8.41 -2.57
C TRP A 33 -5.26 9.10 -1.42
N PHE A 34 -5.28 8.51 -0.22
CA PHE A 34 -4.61 9.08 0.95
C PHE A 34 -3.10 9.06 0.77
N LEU A 35 -2.56 7.92 0.31
CA LEU A 35 -1.14 7.80 0.00
C LEU A 35 -0.74 8.79 -1.10
N ALA A 36 -1.54 8.99 -2.14
CA ALA A 36 -1.25 10.00 -3.17
C ALA A 36 -1.17 11.42 -2.59
N VAL A 37 -2.15 11.81 -1.77
CA VAL A 37 -2.14 13.12 -1.07
C VAL A 37 -0.92 13.25 -0.15
N LEU A 38 -0.60 12.21 0.62
CA LEU A 38 0.57 12.18 1.51
C LEU A 38 1.87 12.38 0.72
N PHE A 39 2.11 11.58 -0.32
CA PHE A 39 3.33 11.69 -1.13
C PHE A 39 3.42 13.05 -1.83
N VAL A 40 2.35 13.55 -2.43
CA VAL A 40 2.34 14.88 -3.07
C VAL A 40 2.65 15.97 -2.05
N SER A 41 2.02 15.93 -0.87
CA SER A 41 2.26 16.91 0.21
C SER A 41 3.72 16.89 0.67
N LEU A 42 4.31 15.70 0.83
CA LEU A 42 5.71 15.55 1.20
C LEU A 42 6.65 16.02 0.07
N LEU A 43 6.33 15.77 -1.20
CA LEU A 43 7.13 16.28 -2.33
C LEU A 43 7.09 17.82 -2.41
N VAL A 44 5.98 18.46 -2.01
CA VAL A 44 5.87 19.92 -1.98
C VAL A 44 6.63 20.51 -0.80
N THR A 45 6.49 19.93 0.40
CA THR A 45 6.98 20.48 1.66
C THR A 45 8.42 20.07 2.00
N GLN A 46 8.84 18.85 1.68
CA GLN A 46 10.16 18.28 2.04
C GLN A 46 11.11 18.31 0.85
N ARG A 47 11.49 19.53 0.41
CA ARG A 47 12.23 19.74 -0.85
C ARG A 47 13.60 19.06 -0.86
N GLU A 48 14.30 19.06 0.27
CA GLU A 48 15.63 18.45 0.42
C GLU A 48 15.58 16.92 0.32
N GLN A 49 14.49 16.28 0.76
CA GLN A 49 14.31 14.83 0.73
C GLN A 49 13.54 14.33 -0.50
N ARG A 50 13.23 15.20 -1.48
CA ARG A 50 12.42 14.84 -2.67
C ARG A 50 12.90 13.59 -3.39
N ARG A 51 14.22 13.47 -3.57
CA ARG A 51 14.81 12.32 -4.26
C ARG A 51 14.52 11.02 -3.51
N ASP A 52 14.64 11.03 -2.20
CA ASP A 52 14.44 9.85 -1.37
C ASP A 52 12.95 9.51 -1.24
N ILE A 53 12.08 10.53 -1.13
CA ILE A 53 10.61 10.36 -1.18
C ILE A 53 10.17 9.75 -2.51
N LEU A 54 10.68 10.24 -3.65
CA LEU A 54 10.42 9.65 -4.96
C LEU A 54 10.87 8.19 -5.05
N SER A 55 11.93 7.83 -4.32
CA SER A 55 12.42 6.46 -4.29
C SER A 55 11.48 5.54 -3.52
N VAL A 56 10.98 6.00 -2.37
CA VAL A 56 9.93 5.28 -1.62
C VAL A 56 8.67 5.15 -2.48
N MET A 57 8.28 6.20 -3.19
CA MET A 57 7.13 6.18 -4.09
C MET A 57 7.31 5.17 -5.24
N GLY A 58 8.52 5.08 -5.80
CA GLY A 58 8.84 4.07 -6.81
C GLY A 58 8.85 2.64 -6.26
N LEU A 59 9.35 2.42 -5.04
CA LEU A 59 9.27 1.13 -4.35
C LEU A 59 7.83 0.74 -4.01
N LEU A 60 6.99 1.72 -3.67
CA LEU A 60 5.56 1.49 -3.51
C LEU A 60 4.93 1.02 -4.83
N ALA A 61 5.28 1.64 -5.95
CA ALA A 61 4.82 1.20 -7.27
C ALA A 61 5.29 -0.23 -7.62
N VAL A 62 6.54 -0.60 -7.28
CA VAL A 62 7.03 -1.99 -7.37
C VAL A 62 6.13 -2.91 -6.56
N ALA A 63 5.89 -2.59 -5.29
CA ALA A 63 5.07 -3.42 -4.41
C ALA A 63 3.63 -3.55 -4.91
N VAL A 64 3.06 -2.47 -5.45
CA VAL A 64 1.72 -2.47 -6.06
C VAL A 64 1.65 -3.41 -7.25
N GLY A 65 2.63 -3.36 -8.17
CA GLY A 65 2.71 -4.33 -9.27
C GLY A 65 2.78 -5.77 -8.75
N LEU A 66 3.70 -6.03 -7.80
CA LEU A 66 3.90 -7.38 -7.26
C LEU A 66 2.67 -7.95 -6.55
N TYR A 67 2.07 -7.24 -5.60
CA TYR A 67 0.94 -7.81 -4.86
C TYR A 67 -0.28 -7.99 -5.77
N ARG A 68 -0.48 -7.12 -6.76
CA ARG A 68 -1.57 -7.26 -7.75
C ARG A 68 -1.34 -8.44 -8.67
N THR A 69 -0.10 -8.66 -9.15
CA THR A 69 0.27 -9.89 -9.83
C THR A 69 -0.05 -11.12 -8.97
N LEU A 70 0.39 -11.14 -7.71
CA LEU A 70 0.17 -12.27 -6.82
C LEU A 70 -1.32 -12.54 -6.57
N LYS A 71 -2.14 -11.49 -6.47
CA LYS A 71 -3.60 -11.64 -6.36
C LYS A 71 -4.19 -12.42 -7.55
N HIS A 72 -3.80 -12.09 -8.77
CA HIS A 72 -4.25 -12.80 -9.97
C HIS A 72 -3.69 -14.22 -10.06
N LEU A 73 -2.42 -14.43 -9.66
CA LEU A 73 -1.80 -15.76 -9.69
C LEU A 73 -2.39 -16.72 -8.66
N PHE A 74 -2.69 -16.24 -7.45
CA PHE A 74 -3.19 -17.10 -6.38
C PHE A 74 -4.72 -17.26 -6.37
N GLY A 75 -5.46 -16.26 -6.87
CA GLY A 75 -6.91 -16.37 -7.06
C GLY A 75 -7.71 -16.63 -5.78
N ARG A 76 -7.24 -16.18 -4.62
CA ARG A 76 -7.82 -16.58 -3.32
C ARG A 76 -8.96 -15.66 -2.92
N ALA A 77 -10.10 -16.24 -2.57
CA ALA A 77 -11.26 -15.54 -2.05
C ALA A 77 -10.96 -14.86 -0.70
N ARG A 78 -11.69 -13.77 -0.42
CA ARG A 78 -11.69 -13.06 0.86
C ARG A 78 -12.63 -13.77 1.85
N PRO A 79 -12.56 -13.44 3.15
CA PRO A 79 -13.69 -13.73 4.04
C PRO A 79 -14.93 -12.94 3.56
N ASN A 80 -16.11 -13.51 3.73
CA ASN A 80 -17.40 -12.87 3.41
C ASN A 80 -18.14 -12.48 4.71
N GLU A 81 -17.39 -12.01 5.70
CA GLU A 81 -17.88 -11.68 7.04
C GLU A 81 -18.02 -10.16 7.14
N GLN A 82 -19.16 -9.65 6.67
CA GLN A 82 -19.50 -8.24 6.77
C GLN A 82 -19.85 -7.89 8.21
N TRP A 83 -19.21 -6.86 8.76
CA TRP A 83 -19.44 -6.46 10.16
C TRP A 83 -20.77 -5.72 10.31
N LEU A 84 -21.01 -4.69 9.49
CA LEU A 84 -22.27 -3.95 9.48
C LEU A 84 -23.13 -4.39 8.30
N ASP A 85 -24.40 -4.60 8.58
CA ASP A 85 -25.45 -4.74 7.57
C ASP A 85 -25.59 -3.43 6.76
N PRO A 86 -26.12 -3.50 5.53
CA PRO A 86 -26.34 -2.33 4.66
C PRO A 86 -27.48 -1.41 5.14
N GLU A 87 -27.62 -1.19 6.45
CA GLU A 87 -28.42 -0.08 6.96
C GLU A 87 -27.79 1.26 6.53
N PRO A 88 -28.60 2.30 6.30
CA PRO A 88 -28.08 3.58 5.81
C PRO A 88 -27.19 4.23 6.87
N LEU A 89 -25.88 4.09 6.70
CA LEU A 89 -24.88 4.89 7.39
C LEU A 89 -25.10 6.37 7.06
N PRO A 90 -24.64 7.31 7.92
CA PRO A 90 -24.64 8.71 7.56
C PRO A 90 -23.92 8.92 6.21
N SER A 91 -24.54 9.64 5.29
CA SER A 91 -24.05 9.80 3.90
C SER A 91 -22.62 10.34 3.79
N ALA A 92 -22.13 11.02 4.83
CA ALA A 92 -20.75 11.50 4.91
C ALA A 92 -19.69 10.38 5.08
N VAL A 93 -20.06 9.25 5.70
CA VAL A 93 -19.12 8.15 6.01
C VAL A 93 -19.37 6.89 5.19
N GLU A 94 -20.56 6.75 4.62
CA GLU A 94 -20.96 5.62 3.78
C GLU A 94 -19.94 5.30 2.67
N PRO A 95 -19.45 6.25 1.85
CA PRO A 95 -18.48 5.92 0.78
C PRO A 95 -17.14 5.40 1.31
N LEU A 96 -16.71 5.90 2.48
CA LEU A 96 -15.46 5.48 3.12
C LEU A 96 -15.60 4.07 3.70
N TYR A 97 -16.76 3.77 4.30
CA TYR A 97 -17.05 2.45 4.83
C TYR A 97 -17.21 1.41 3.71
N GLU A 98 -17.96 1.72 2.67
CA GLU A 98 -18.11 0.81 1.52
C GLU A 98 -16.77 0.50 0.87
N GLY A 99 -15.94 1.51 0.58
CA GLY A 99 -14.61 1.29 0.03
C GLY A 99 -13.70 0.43 0.94
N ALA A 100 -13.85 0.59 2.26
CA ALA A 100 -13.08 -0.15 3.25
C ALA A 100 -13.52 -1.62 3.39
N ALA A 101 -14.84 -1.84 3.52
CA ALA A 101 -15.47 -3.09 3.92
C ALA A 101 -16.00 -3.94 2.74
N HIS A 102 -16.39 -3.33 1.62
CA HIS A 102 -16.95 -4.01 0.44
C HIS A 102 -15.93 -4.15 -0.68
N ALA A 103 -14.72 -4.56 -0.33
CA ALA A 103 -13.65 -4.62 -1.30
C ALA A 103 -13.77 -5.91 -2.16
N THR A 104 -13.98 -5.75 -3.47
CA THR A 104 -14.19 -6.85 -4.43
C THR A 104 -12.89 -7.51 -4.89
N GLY A 105 -12.97 -8.75 -5.38
CA GLY A 105 -11.85 -9.51 -5.97
C GLY A 105 -10.97 -10.28 -4.95
N TYR A 106 -9.77 -10.68 -5.37
CA TYR A 106 -8.91 -11.57 -4.57
C TYR A 106 -8.35 -10.95 -3.28
N GLY A 107 -8.26 -11.76 -2.23
CA GLY A 107 -7.85 -11.40 -0.87
C GLY A 107 -6.36 -11.56 -0.57
N PHE A 108 -5.69 -12.56 -1.17
CA PHE A 108 -4.28 -12.85 -0.86
C PHE A 108 -3.32 -12.31 -1.92
N PRO A 109 -2.24 -11.59 -1.54
CA PRO A 109 -1.94 -11.03 -0.22
C PRO A 109 -2.68 -9.69 0.02
N SER A 110 -2.64 -9.17 1.25
CA SER A 110 -3.25 -7.89 1.60
C SER A 110 -2.50 -6.71 0.98
N GLY A 111 -3.18 -6.00 0.07
CA GLY A 111 -2.64 -4.80 -0.58
C GLY A 111 -2.44 -3.64 0.40
N HIS A 112 -3.39 -3.42 1.31
CA HIS A 112 -3.29 -2.39 2.34
C HIS A 112 -2.07 -2.60 3.24
N ALA A 113 -1.91 -3.82 3.79
CA ALA A 113 -0.77 -4.16 4.64
C ALA A 113 0.57 -3.99 3.90
N THR A 114 0.62 -4.38 2.62
CA THR A 114 1.80 -4.17 1.76
C THR A 114 2.10 -2.68 1.57
N SER A 115 1.09 -1.90 1.17
CA SER A 115 1.22 -0.47 0.86
C SER A 115 1.64 0.34 2.08
N VAL A 116 1.02 0.14 3.25
CA VAL A 116 1.40 0.88 4.46
C VAL A 116 2.79 0.49 4.95
N THR A 117 3.18 -0.78 4.80
CA THR A 117 4.53 -1.22 5.15
C THR A 117 5.56 -0.49 4.29
N VAL A 118 5.39 -0.45 2.96
CA VAL A 118 6.34 0.24 2.08
C VAL A 118 6.32 1.75 2.29
N ALA A 119 5.13 2.35 2.34
CA ALA A 119 4.98 3.80 2.45
C ALA A 119 5.50 4.32 3.79
N TYR A 120 4.96 3.85 4.92
CA TYR A 120 5.28 4.46 6.22
C TYR A 120 6.66 4.05 6.73
N ILE A 121 7.08 2.79 6.58
CA ILE A 121 8.45 2.38 6.98
C ILE A 121 9.48 2.98 6.03
N GLY A 122 9.21 3.03 4.72
CA GLY A 122 10.08 3.71 3.76
C GLY A 122 10.24 5.20 4.07
N LEU A 123 9.15 5.89 4.38
CA LEU A 123 9.18 7.30 4.80
C LEU A 123 9.91 7.48 6.14
N ALA A 124 9.77 6.57 7.10
CA ALA A 124 10.51 6.63 8.36
C ALA A 124 12.03 6.51 8.19
N VAL A 125 12.47 5.79 7.14
CA VAL A 125 13.89 5.68 6.77
C VAL A 125 14.41 6.99 6.17
N VAL A 126 13.66 7.60 5.24
CA VAL A 126 14.17 8.72 4.43
C VAL A 126 13.90 10.11 5.00
N LEU A 127 12.82 10.28 5.77
CA LEU A 127 12.47 11.57 6.35
C LEU A 127 13.35 11.87 7.57
N THR A 128 13.67 13.15 7.76
CA THR A 128 14.43 13.65 8.91
C THR A 128 13.55 14.35 9.95
N LEU A 129 12.22 14.32 9.78
CA LEU A 129 11.26 14.90 10.71
C LEU A 129 11.29 14.14 12.06
N GLY A 130 11.54 14.85 13.15
CA GLY A 130 11.58 14.29 14.50
C GLY A 130 12.72 13.28 14.73
N THR A 131 12.65 12.54 15.83
CA THR A 131 13.64 11.51 16.17
C THR A 131 13.41 10.21 15.40
N ARG A 132 14.47 9.42 15.22
CA ARG A 132 14.37 8.07 14.62
C ARG A 132 13.33 7.20 15.35
N ARG A 133 13.30 7.23 16.68
CA ARG A 133 12.34 6.46 17.49
C ARG A 133 10.90 6.88 17.20
N GLN A 134 10.62 8.17 17.11
CA GLN A 134 9.28 8.67 16.78
C GLN A 134 8.84 8.23 15.38
N ARG A 135 9.70 8.38 14.37
CA ARG A 135 9.36 7.99 12.99
C ARG A 135 9.00 6.51 12.86
N PHE A 136 9.84 5.63 13.40
CA PHE A 136 9.58 4.20 13.36
C PHE A 136 8.42 3.79 14.29
N GLY A 137 8.21 4.48 15.40
CA GLY A 137 7.06 4.29 16.28
C GLY A 137 5.74 4.61 15.58
N VAL A 138 5.65 5.77 14.92
CA VAL A 138 4.47 6.17 14.13
C VAL A 138 4.25 5.20 12.97
N ALA A 139 5.30 4.87 12.21
CA ALA A 139 5.16 3.96 11.09
C ALA A 139 4.70 2.56 11.53
N GLY A 140 5.29 2.03 12.60
CA GLY A 140 4.87 0.74 13.18
C GLY A 140 3.42 0.77 13.67
N ALA A 141 3.00 1.86 14.33
CA ALA A 141 1.64 2.04 14.78
C ALA A 141 0.65 2.06 13.61
N VAL A 142 0.93 2.80 12.54
CA VAL A 142 0.05 2.85 11.35
C VAL A 142 -0.01 1.48 10.67
N VAL A 143 1.12 0.80 10.49
CA VAL A 143 1.14 -0.55 9.90
C VAL A 143 0.28 -1.51 10.73
N ALA A 144 0.42 -1.49 12.06
CA ALA A 144 -0.36 -2.34 12.94
C ALA A 144 -1.86 -2.00 12.90
N LEU A 145 -2.21 -0.71 13.04
CA LEU A 145 -3.60 -0.26 13.08
C LEU A 145 -4.35 -0.58 11.77
N VAL A 146 -3.74 -0.31 10.62
CA VAL A 146 -4.34 -0.64 9.31
C VAL A 146 -4.42 -2.15 9.14
N SER A 147 -3.38 -2.89 9.52
CA SER A 147 -3.38 -4.36 9.41
C SER A 147 -4.48 -5.01 10.26
N VAL A 148 -4.66 -4.55 11.49
CA VAL A 148 -5.72 -5.03 12.39
C VAL A 148 -7.09 -4.63 11.85
N SER A 149 -7.27 -3.41 11.34
CA SER A 149 -8.56 -2.99 10.79
C SER A 149 -8.98 -3.84 9.59
N ARG A 150 -8.04 -4.28 8.73
CA ARG A 150 -8.34 -5.21 7.61
C ARG A 150 -8.85 -6.58 8.07
N VAL A 151 -8.36 -7.09 9.21
CA VAL A 151 -8.84 -8.36 9.77
C VAL A 151 -10.18 -8.14 10.47
N ALA A 152 -10.30 -7.08 11.27
CA ALA A 152 -11.52 -6.76 12.02
C ALA A 152 -12.73 -6.52 11.09
N LEU A 153 -12.52 -5.80 9.98
CA LEU A 153 -13.55 -5.59 8.95
C LEU A 153 -13.91 -6.85 8.13
N GLY A 154 -13.29 -8.00 8.41
CA GLY A 154 -13.60 -9.26 7.73
C GLY A 154 -13.18 -9.31 6.26
N VAL A 155 -12.33 -8.39 5.80
CA VAL A 155 -11.91 -8.29 4.39
C VAL A 155 -10.63 -9.04 4.07
N HIS A 156 -9.87 -9.46 5.10
CA HIS A 156 -8.65 -10.24 4.96
C HIS A 156 -8.46 -11.21 6.12
N TYR A 157 -7.87 -12.37 5.83
CA TYR A 157 -7.35 -13.26 6.85
C TYR A 157 -6.02 -12.74 7.41
N LEU A 158 -5.67 -13.12 8.65
CA LEU A 158 -4.39 -12.77 9.27
C LEU A 158 -3.20 -13.18 8.39
N VAL A 159 -3.26 -14.33 7.72
CA VAL A 159 -2.22 -14.79 6.80
C VAL A 159 -2.05 -13.87 5.59
N ASP A 160 -3.14 -13.27 5.09
CA ASP A 160 -3.09 -12.32 3.96
C ASP A 160 -2.33 -11.05 4.38
N VAL A 161 -2.54 -10.61 5.62
CA VAL A 161 -1.90 -9.45 6.23
C VAL A 161 -0.42 -9.71 6.48
N VAL A 162 -0.07 -10.83 7.13
CA VAL A 162 1.32 -11.21 7.40
C VAL A 162 2.11 -11.34 6.09
N ALA A 163 1.52 -11.97 5.06
CA ALA A 163 2.14 -12.05 3.74
C ALA A 163 2.31 -10.68 3.09
N GLY A 164 1.34 -9.77 3.25
CA GLY A 164 1.44 -8.39 2.77
C GLY A 164 2.57 -7.59 3.44
N ILE A 165 2.68 -7.68 4.77
CA ILE A 165 3.78 -7.05 5.53
C ILE A 165 5.13 -7.63 5.09
N ALA A 166 5.23 -8.96 4.98
CA ALA A 166 6.47 -9.62 4.55
C ALA A 166 6.87 -9.20 3.13
N LEU A 167 5.91 -9.11 2.20
CA LEU A 167 6.15 -8.62 0.84
C LEU A 167 6.64 -7.16 0.85
N GLY A 168 5.97 -6.27 1.58
CA GLY A 168 6.36 -4.86 1.68
C GLY A 168 7.75 -4.68 2.29
N ALA A 169 8.06 -5.40 3.37
CA ALA A 169 9.37 -5.40 3.99
C ALA A 169 10.46 -5.95 3.05
N GLY A 170 10.15 -7.01 2.30
CA GLY A 170 11.04 -7.57 1.29
C GLY A 170 11.37 -6.57 0.18
N VAL A 171 10.37 -5.85 -0.34
CA VAL A 171 10.57 -4.78 -1.35
C VAL A 171 11.47 -3.68 -0.80
N LEU A 172 11.25 -3.21 0.43
CA LEU A 172 12.10 -2.21 1.06
C LEU A 172 13.54 -2.70 1.25
N ALA A 173 13.72 -3.91 1.77
CA ALA A 173 15.04 -4.49 2.01
C ALA A 173 15.84 -4.65 0.71
N LEU A 174 15.19 -5.15 -0.35
CA LEU A 174 15.81 -5.28 -1.67
C LEU A 174 16.10 -3.91 -2.30
N GLY A 175 15.17 -2.96 -2.19
CA GLY A 175 15.36 -1.60 -2.70
C GLY A 175 16.54 -0.88 -2.06
N LEU A 176 16.67 -1.01 -0.73
CA LEU A 176 17.78 -0.45 0.05
C LEU A 176 19.12 -1.09 -0.32
N ARG A 177 19.16 -2.41 -0.53
CA ARG A 177 20.38 -3.12 -0.94
C ARG A 177 20.79 -2.80 -2.37
N ALA A 178 19.84 -2.81 -3.31
CA ALA A 178 20.11 -2.63 -4.73
C ALA A 178 20.59 -1.22 -5.07
N SER A 179 20.27 -0.24 -4.22
CA SER A 179 20.57 1.16 -4.52
C SER A 179 21.81 1.74 -3.84
N GLY A 180 22.47 1.00 -2.93
CA GLY A 180 23.60 1.55 -2.15
C GLY A 180 23.18 2.73 -1.26
N PRO A 181 24.11 3.63 -0.86
CA PRO A 181 23.86 4.71 0.11
C PRO A 181 22.78 5.72 -0.31
N ARG A 182 22.33 5.70 -1.57
CA ARG A 182 21.28 6.58 -2.11
C ARG A 182 20.46 5.83 -3.15
N PHE A 183 19.15 5.74 -2.98
CA PHE A 183 18.24 5.15 -3.95
C PHE A 183 18.54 5.61 -5.41
N SER A 184 18.85 4.65 -6.28
CA SER A 184 19.01 4.92 -7.71
C SER A 184 17.63 4.93 -8.34
N LEU A 185 17.05 6.13 -8.49
CA LEU A 185 15.70 6.31 -9.02
C LEU A 185 15.49 5.63 -10.37
N GLY A 186 16.53 5.54 -11.21
CA GLY A 186 16.45 4.82 -12.48
C GLY A 186 16.22 3.31 -12.30
N GLN A 187 16.89 2.68 -11.33
CA GLN A 187 16.71 1.26 -11.03
C GLN A 187 15.35 1.02 -10.35
N VAL A 188 14.95 1.90 -9.42
CA VAL A 188 13.66 1.79 -8.73
C VAL A 188 12.50 1.92 -9.73
N PHE A 189 12.51 2.95 -10.59
CA PHE A 189 11.47 3.13 -11.59
C PHE A 189 11.51 2.06 -12.68
N GLY A 190 12.69 1.56 -13.06
CA GLY A 190 12.82 0.39 -13.93
C GLY A 190 12.18 -0.86 -13.32
N GLY A 191 12.42 -1.11 -12.04
CA GLY A 191 11.76 -2.19 -11.29
C GLY A 191 10.25 -2.00 -11.21
N ALA A 192 9.77 -0.76 -11.05
CA ALA A 192 8.34 -0.45 -11.01
C ALA A 192 7.66 -0.77 -12.35
N VAL A 193 8.30 -0.41 -13.47
CA VAL A 193 7.82 -0.78 -14.81
C VAL A 193 7.78 -2.30 -14.98
N ALA A 194 8.84 -3.01 -14.57
CA ALA A 194 8.88 -4.48 -14.65
C ALA A 194 7.75 -5.14 -13.84
N ALA A 195 7.51 -4.68 -12.60
CA ALA A 195 6.41 -5.17 -11.78
C ALA A 195 5.03 -4.86 -12.39
N SER A 196 4.85 -3.67 -12.97
CA SER A 196 3.62 -3.31 -13.70
C SER A 196 3.38 -4.17 -14.92
N LEU A 197 4.43 -4.56 -15.65
CA LEU A 197 4.34 -5.50 -16.77
C LEU A 197 3.92 -6.89 -16.31
N CYS A 198 4.49 -7.39 -15.21
CA CYS A 198 4.06 -8.66 -14.61
C CYS A 198 2.57 -8.61 -14.23
N TYR A 199 2.08 -7.48 -13.72
CA TYR A 199 0.67 -7.30 -13.40
C TYR A 199 -0.20 -7.26 -14.66
N LEU A 200 0.21 -6.52 -15.69
CA LEU A 200 -0.48 -6.47 -16.98
C LEU A 200 -0.69 -7.87 -17.55
N VAL A 201 0.37 -8.67 -17.61
CA VAL A 201 0.33 -10.05 -18.10
C VAL A 201 -0.56 -10.93 -17.23
N ALA A 202 -0.36 -10.93 -15.91
CA ALA A 202 -1.12 -11.80 -15.00
C ALA A 202 -2.63 -11.46 -14.95
N SER A 203 -2.98 -10.20 -15.20
CA SER A 203 -4.37 -9.73 -15.22
C SER A 203 -5.06 -9.92 -16.57
N GLY A 204 -4.34 -10.33 -17.63
CA GLY A 204 -4.91 -10.39 -18.98
C GLY A 204 -5.34 -9.04 -19.54
N GLY A 205 -4.67 -7.94 -19.16
CA GLY A 205 -4.96 -6.62 -19.73
C GLY A 205 -6.01 -5.78 -18.99
N HIS A 206 -6.32 -6.04 -17.72
CA HIS A 206 -7.24 -5.21 -16.95
C HIS A 206 -6.82 -3.73 -16.94
N ILE A 207 -7.79 -2.80 -17.00
CA ILE A 207 -7.52 -1.35 -17.11
C ILE A 207 -6.57 -0.82 -16.03
N GLU A 208 -6.70 -1.28 -14.78
CA GLU A 208 -5.85 -0.83 -13.68
C GLU A 208 -4.37 -1.22 -13.88
N SER A 209 -4.10 -2.33 -14.57
CA SER A 209 -2.73 -2.74 -14.90
C SER A 209 -2.11 -1.87 -15.99
N VAL A 210 -2.91 -1.45 -16.97
CA VAL A 210 -2.52 -0.48 -18.00
C VAL A 210 -2.23 0.88 -17.36
N LEU A 211 -3.11 1.35 -16.49
CA LEU A 211 -2.93 2.62 -15.78
C LEU A 211 -1.65 2.63 -14.94
N LEU A 212 -1.38 1.55 -14.20
CA LEU A 212 -0.16 1.42 -13.41
C LEU A 212 1.10 1.39 -14.30
N LEU A 213 1.05 0.68 -15.44
CA LEU A 213 2.14 0.66 -16.39
C LEU A 213 2.40 2.05 -16.98
N CYS A 214 1.36 2.76 -17.42
CA CYS A 214 1.49 4.12 -17.93
C CYS A 214 2.10 5.06 -16.88
N ALA A 215 1.63 4.99 -15.62
CA ALA A 215 2.16 5.80 -14.53
C ALA A 215 3.65 5.51 -14.26
N THR A 216 4.03 4.23 -14.20
CA THR A 216 5.43 3.83 -13.93
C THR A 216 6.38 4.15 -15.09
N VAL A 217 5.93 4.01 -16.33
CA VAL A 217 6.67 4.45 -17.52
C VAL A 217 6.85 5.97 -17.51
N GLY A 218 5.80 6.72 -17.19
CA GLY A 218 5.86 8.17 -17.06
C GLY A 218 6.88 8.63 -16.01
N LEU A 219 6.93 7.96 -14.85
CA LEU A 219 7.93 8.23 -13.81
C LEU A 219 9.37 7.96 -14.32
N LEU A 220 9.59 6.83 -14.99
CA LEU A 220 10.92 6.48 -15.52
C LEU A 220 11.39 7.45 -16.60
N VAL A 221 10.52 7.79 -17.56
CA VAL A 221 10.82 8.71 -18.65
C VAL A 221 11.07 10.12 -18.11
N GLY A 222 10.20 10.61 -17.23
CA GLY A 222 10.35 11.92 -16.59
C GLY A 222 11.65 12.04 -15.79
N TRP A 223 12.04 10.97 -15.07
CA TRP A 223 13.33 10.90 -14.38
C TRP A 223 14.51 10.97 -15.34
N ARG A 224 14.50 10.18 -16.41
CA ARG A 224 15.58 10.19 -17.40
C ARG A 224 15.73 11.55 -18.07
N TYR A 225 14.62 12.19 -18.43
CA TYR A 225 14.64 13.51 -19.07
C TYR A 225 15.27 14.58 -18.17
N ARG A 226 14.91 14.63 -16.88
CA ARG A 226 15.55 15.55 -15.92
C ARG A 226 17.03 15.25 -15.69
N GLY A 227 17.42 13.98 -15.73
CA GLY A 227 18.83 13.58 -15.61
C GLY A 227 19.70 14.02 -16.79
N VAL A 228 19.10 14.21 -17.97
CA VAL A 228 19.79 14.70 -19.18
C VAL A 228 19.94 16.22 -19.13
N THR A 229 18.93 16.97 -18.67
CA THR A 229 18.97 18.44 -18.64
C THR A 229 19.77 19.03 -17.46
N ALA A 230 20.06 18.22 -16.43
CA ALA A 230 20.80 18.65 -15.24
C ALA A 230 22.33 18.46 -15.32
N ARG A 231 22.88 17.95 -16.45
CA ARG A 231 24.33 17.93 -16.67
C ARG A 231 24.78 19.30 -17.17
N PRO A 232 25.72 19.98 -16.49
CA PRO A 232 26.29 21.20 -17.06
C PRO A 232 27.08 20.88 -18.34
N PRO A 233 27.16 21.83 -19.30
CA PRO A 233 27.96 21.69 -20.51
C PRO A 233 29.46 21.53 -20.21
#